data_AF-A0A329MNZ4-F1
#
_entry.id   AF-A0A329MNZ4-F1
#
_cell.length_a   1.000
_cell.length_b   1.000
_cell.length_c   1.000
_cell.angle_alpha   90.00
_cell.angle_beta   90.00
_cell.angle_gamma   90.00
#
_symmetry.space_group_name_H-M   'P 1'
#
loop_
_entity.id
_entity.type
_entity.pdbx_description
1 polymer ?
#
loop_
_entity_poly.entity_id
_entity_poly.type
_entity_poly.pdbx_seq_one_letter_code
_entity_poly.pdbx_strand_id
1 'polypeptide(L)'
;MSYRKSSCAPASVLVVLALMLTACQQGSPQAAAPTADNTPQGVHTDGNHTVEPQPSDSGAGQEQAVVTQPKTAQSLDNGTTVAANASASPKPESSANAKQEQAEANPYSAQNPTLMGLSLQMSKDKVTAAYGKPSDQFKMDDETEPLTVFDYDDFSVGFDNGNRLQFVDVSGSDVNPGLNGLRIGQKSSQAIEALGKPDTQTNYVLTYKSKTTVLKLDIDPKTTVIRSIKLFARADS
;
A
#
# COMPACT_ATOMS: atom_id res chain seq x y z
N MET A 1 33.34 4.43 -49.59
CA MET A 1 32.61 3.15 -49.75
C MET A 1 31.14 3.43 -49.48
N SER A 2 30.37 3.52 -50.56
CA SER A 2 28.93 3.78 -50.55
C SER A 2 28.22 2.47 -50.84
N TYR A 3 27.26 2.06 -50.01
CA TYR A 3 26.27 1.04 -50.39
C TYR A 3 24.86 1.47 -50.01
N ARG A 4 23.93 1.02 -50.85
CA ARG A 4 22.70 1.69 -51.27
C ARG A 4 21.51 1.47 -50.33
N LYS A 5 20.57 2.42 -50.41
CA LYS A 5 19.14 2.30 -50.12
C LYS A 5 18.53 1.01 -50.69
N SER A 6 17.52 0.46 -49.99
CA SER A 6 16.31 -0.11 -50.62
C SER A 6 15.14 -0.14 -49.62
N SER A 7 14.04 0.51 -50.02
CA SER A 7 12.71 0.46 -49.41
C SER A 7 11.96 -0.80 -49.83
N CYS A 8 11.04 -1.32 -48.99
CA CYS A 8 9.87 -2.09 -49.44
C CYS A 8 8.76 -2.05 -48.38
N ALA A 9 7.78 -1.16 -48.58
CA ALA A 9 6.36 -1.44 -48.30
C ALA A 9 5.74 -1.87 -49.66
N PRO A 10 4.52 -2.47 -49.78
CA PRO A 10 3.37 -2.40 -48.88
C PRO A 10 2.53 -3.70 -48.77
N ALA A 11 1.50 -3.72 -47.92
CA ALA A 11 0.20 -4.35 -48.23
C ALA A 11 -0.84 -4.05 -47.13
N SER A 12 -1.75 -3.13 -47.46
CA SER A 12 -3.05 -2.98 -46.81
C SER A 12 -3.85 -4.27 -46.90
N VAL A 13 -4.45 -4.69 -45.79
CA VAL A 13 -5.64 -5.55 -45.82
C VAL A 13 -6.73 -4.84 -45.01
N LEU A 14 -7.61 -4.17 -45.74
CA LEU A 14 -8.86 -3.60 -45.29
C LEU A 14 -9.86 -4.76 -45.18
N VAL A 15 -10.11 -5.26 -43.96
CA VAL A 15 -11.21 -6.20 -43.70
C VAL A 15 -12.42 -5.39 -43.26
N VAL A 16 -13.37 -5.23 -44.18
CA VAL A 16 -14.74 -4.76 -43.95
C VAL A 16 -15.64 -6.01 -43.96
N LEU A 17 -16.32 -6.32 -42.85
CA LEU A 17 -17.53 -7.18 -42.72
C LEU A 17 -17.71 -7.50 -41.22
N ALA A 18 -18.85 -7.43 -40.54
CA ALA A 18 -20.22 -7.06 -40.85
C ALA A 18 -20.89 -6.71 -39.51
N LEU A 19 -21.77 -5.70 -39.51
CA LEU A 19 -22.68 -5.38 -38.41
C LEU A 19 -23.72 -6.51 -38.27
N MET A 20 -23.77 -7.16 -37.11
CA MET A 20 -24.94 -7.92 -36.66
C MET A 20 -25.50 -7.23 -35.42
N LEU A 21 -26.53 -6.42 -35.65
CA LEU A 21 -27.43 -5.90 -34.62
C LEU A 21 -28.25 -7.07 -34.07
N THR A 22 -28.07 -7.43 -32.81
CA THR A 22 -29.08 -8.19 -32.06
C THR A 22 -29.48 -7.39 -30.83
N ALA A 23 -30.66 -6.77 -30.96
CA ALA A 23 -31.37 -6.12 -29.89
C ALA A 23 -32.07 -7.17 -29.03
N CYS A 24 -31.73 -7.24 -27.75
CA CYS A 24 -32.65 -7.75 -26.74
C CYS A 24 -33.08 -6.56 -25.89
N GLN A 25 -34.19 -5.93 -26.32
CA GLN A 25 -35.10 -5.24 -25.42
C GLN A 25 -35.64 -6.26 -24.42
N GLN A 26 -35.63 -5.97 -23.12
CA GLN A 26 -36.83 -6.04 -22.27
C GLN A 26 -36.45 -5.77 -20.81
N GLY A 27 -37.13 -4.81 -20.15
CA GLY A 27 -37.23 -4.82 -18.69
C GLY A 27 -37.11 -3.46 -17.99
N SER A 28 -37.99 -2.51 -18.28
CA SER A 28 -38.42 -1.52 -17.28
C SER A 28 -39.92 -1.30 -17.42
N PRO A 29 -40.69 -1.66 -16.39
CA PRO A 29 -41.38 -0.63 -15.62
C PRO A 29 -41.06 -0.84 -14.13
N GLN A 30 -41.03 0.15 -13.26
CA GLN A 30 -42.14 1.04 -12.99
C GLN A 30 -41.67 2.12 -12.03
N ALA A 31 -41.91 3.39 -12.40
CA ALA A 31 -41.88 4.49 -11.46
C ALA A 31 -43.10 4.37 -10.53
N ALA A 32 -42.86 4.30 -9.22
CA ALA A 32 -43.87 4.61 -8.21
C ALA A 32 -43.51 5.97 -7.61
N ALA A 33 -44.34 6.97 -7.91
CA ALA A 33 -44.37 8.27 -7.26
C ALA A 33 -45.36 8.22 -6.07
N PRO A 34 -45.40 9.26 -5.22
CA PRO A 34 -45.41 9.15 -3.77
C PRO A 34 -46.83 8.99 -3.19
N THR A 35 -46.93 8.32 -2.04
CA THR A 35 -48.11 8.43 -1.17
C THR A 35 -47.75 9.35 -0.01
N ALA A 36 -48.46 10.47 0.04
CA ALA A 36 -48.49 11.38 1.16
C ALA A 36 -49.26 10.78 2.35
N ASP A 37 -48.85 11.24 3.53
CA ASP A 37 -49.66 11.50 4.72
C ASP A 37 -50.32 10.30 5.44
N ASN A 38 -49.86 10.07 6.67
CA ASN A 38 -50.75 9.80 7.79
C ASN A 38 -50.01 10.09 9.10
N THR A 39 -50.31 11.26 9.66
CA THR A 39 -50.17 11.56 11.10
C THR A 39 -51.26 10.82 11.86
N PRO A 40 -50.94 10.15 12.97
CA PRO A 40 -51.72 10.38 14.19
C PRO A 40 -50.82 10.73 15.39
N GLN A 41 -51.26 11.75 16.12
CA GLN A 41 -50.82 12.08 17.47
C GLN A 41 -51.03 10.89 18.42
N GLY A 42 -50.06 10.66 19.29
CA GLY A 42 -50.16 9.78 20.45
C GLY A 42 -49.22 10.27 21.55
N VAL A 43 -49.81 10.89 22.58
CA VAL A 43 -49.21 11.45 23.79
C VAL A 43 -48.93 10.32 24.81
N HIS A 44 -48.11 10.61 25.83
CA HIS A 44 -47.83 9.86 27.08
C HIS A 44 -46.62 8.90 26.99
N THR A 45 -45.64 8.83 27.90
CA THR A 45 -45.43 9.42 29.23
C THR A 45 -43.97 9.19 29.65
N ASP A 46 -43.52 10.01 30.60
CA ASP A 46 -42.31 9.92 31.44
C ASP A 46 -41.70 8.55 31.71
N GLY A 47 -40.37 8.51 31.70
CA GLY A 47 -39.54 7.39 32.12
C GLY A 47 -38.09 7.80 32.34
N ASN A 48 -37.89 8.72 33.29
CA ASN A 48 -36.62 9.14 33.84
C ASN A 48 -35.80 7.92 34.35
N HIS A 49 -34.71 7.58 33.66
CA HIS A 49 -33.63 6.78 34.23
C HIS A 49 -32.34 7.59 34.20
N THR A 50 -32.16 8.35 35.28
CA THR A 50 -30.87 8.91 35.72
C THR A 50 -29.98 7.74 36.13
N VAL A 51 -28.90 7.49 35.38
CA VAL A 51 -27.81 6.61 35.82
C VAL A 51 -26.70 7.49 36.36
N GLU A 52 -26.46 7.30 37.65
CA GLU A 52 -25.50 7.96 38.52
C GLU A 52 -24.05 7.66 38.14
N PRO A 53 -23.15 8.66 38.13
CA PRO A 53 -21.72 8.42 37.94
C PRO A 53 -21.06 8.02 39.27
N GLN A 54 -20.47 6.83 39.30
CA GLN A 54 -19.68 6.32 40.42
C GLN A 54 -18.22 6.81 40.30
N PRO A 55 -17.64 7.50 41.30
CA PRO A 55 -16.22 7.80 41.39
C PRO A 55 -15.51 6.82 42.33
N SER A 56 -14.43 6.22 41.86
CA SER A 56 -13.41 5.52 42.67
C SER A 56 -12.20 5.28 41.78
N ASP A 57 -10.96 5.34 42.19
CA ASP A 57 -10.25 6.03 43.27
C ASP A 57 -8.77 5.94 42.84
N SER A 58 -7.99 6.88 43.33
CA SER A 58 -6.57 7.06 43.06
C SER A 58 -5.73 5.87 43.51
N GLY A 59 -4.73 5.50 42.71
CA GLY A 59 -3.68 4.57 43.08
C GLY A 59 -2.34 5.05 42.55
N ALA A 60 -1.70 5.93 43.32
CA ALA A 60 -0.32 6.36 43.13
C ALA A 60 0.65 5.38 43.82
N GLY A 61 1.78 5.11 43.17
CA GLY A 61 2.99 4.47 43.67
C GLY A 61 3.91 4.28 42.47
N GLN A 62 4.92 5.10 42.18
CA GLN A 62 6.11 5.49 42.95
C GLN A 62 6.91 4.30 43.50
N GLU A 63 8.23 4.42 43.32
CA GLU A 63 9.35 3.50 43.63
C GLU A 63 9.58 2.36 42.63
N GLN A 64 10.77 2.13 42.07
CA GLN A 64 12.10 2.57 42.49
C GLN A 64 13.10 2.46 41.32
N ALA A 65 13.90 3.52 41.16
CA ALA A 65 15.14 3.49 40.40
C ALA A 65 16.27 2.96 41.30
N VAL A 66 17.08 2.04 40.79
CA VAL A 66 18.41 1.68 41.33
C VAL A 66 19.33 1.59 40.10
N VAL A 67 20.09 2.64 39.77
CA VAL A 67 21.45 2.95 40.26
C VAL A 67 22.49 1.90 39.82
N THR A 68 23.19 2.26 38.73
CA THR A 68 24.66 2.32 38.59
C THR A 68 25.50 1.03 38.69
N GLN A 69 26.02 0.58 37.53
CA GLN A 69 27.45 0.49 37.11
C GLN A 69 28.56 0.21 38.17
N PRO A 70 29.81 -0.10 37.77
CA PRO A 70 30.35 -1.17 36.92
C PRO A 70 31.43 -1.99 37.69
N LYS A 71 31.94 -3.10 37.13
CA LYS A 71 33.20 -3.69 37.62
C LYS A 71 34.15 -4.02 36.46
N THR A 72 35.08 -3.08 36.26
CA THR A 72 36.49 -3.25 35.89
C THR A 72 37.12 -4.50 36.52
N ALA A 73 38.16 -5.18 36.03
CA ALA A 73 39.13 -4.96 34.98
C ALA A 73 39.96 -6.27 34.83
N GLN A 74 40.75 -6.35 33.74
CA GLN A 74 42.12 -6.92 33.67
C GLN A 74 42.28 -8.45 33.90
N SER A 75 43.21 -9.18 33.27
CA SER A 75 44.30 -8.94 32.31
C SER A 75 44.94 -10.34 32.00
N LEU A 76 46.01 -10.34 31.21
CA LEU A 76 46.99 -11.39 30.87
C LEU A 76 46.61 -12.24 29.65
N ASP A 77 47.11 -11.92 28.44
CA ASP A 77 48.52 -11.96 28.00
C ASP A 77 49.12 -13.37 28.11
N ASN A 78 49.31 -14.02 26.96
CA ASN A 78 50.37 -14.99 26.77
C ASN A 78 50.74 -15.00 25.28
N GLY A 79 51.79 -14.26 24.95
CA GLY A 79 52.44 -14.31 23.65
C GLY A 79 53.12 -15.67 23.42
N THR A 80 52.97 -16.20 22.22
CA THR A 80 53.95 -17.13 21.62
C THR A 80 53.93 -16.90 20.11
N THR A 81 55.02 -16.34 19.63
CA THR A 81 55.35 -16.16 18.22
C THR A 81 56.15 -17.36 17.72
N VAL A 82 55.65 -18.06 16.69
CA VAL A 82 56.51 -18.73 15.70
C VAL A 82 55.81 -18.89 14.35
N ALA A 83 56.32 -18.11 13.39
CA ALA A 83 56.53 -18.37 11.96
C ALA A 83 55.45 -19.05 11.08
N ALA A 84 54.84 -18.21 10.24
CA ALA A 84 54.72 -18.32 8.78
C ALA A 84 54.27 -19.65 8.13
N ASN A 85 53.06 -19.66 7.55
CA ASN A 85 52.89 -19.97 6.13
C ASN A 85 51.56 -19.43 5.57
N ALA A 86 51.56 -19.12 4.28
CA ALA A 86 50.55 -18.40 3.53
C ALA A 86 49.16 -19.08 3.43
N SER A 87 48.09 -18.29 3.58
CA SER A 87 46.92 -18.30 2.69
C SER A 87 45.94 -17.20 3.12
N ALA A 88 45.89 -16.12 2.34
CA ALA A 88 44.88 -15.09 2.45
C ALA A 88 43.53 -15.68 2.00
N SER A 89 42.63 -15.95 2.95
CA SER A 89 41.21 -16.10 2.72
C SER A 89 40.50 -15.02 3.54
N PRO A 90 39.89 -13.99 2.93
CA PRO A 90 39.05 -13.09 3.68
C PRO A 90 37.75 -13.82 4.02
N LYS A 91 37.57 -14.09 5.30
CA LYS A 91 36.30 -14.44 5.95
C LYS A 91 35.30 -13.30 5.68
N PRO A 92 34.11 -13.53 5.11
CA PRO A 92 33.11 -12.48 5.05
C PRO A 92 32.54 -12.29 6.45
N GLU A 93 32.93 -11.20 7.09
CA GLU A 93 32.27 -10.71 8.28
C GLU A 93 30.84 -10.30 7.92
N SER A 94 29.90 -10.96 8.60
CA SER A 94 28.53 -10.55 8.76
C SER A 94 28.50 -9.15 9.37
N SER A 95 28.19 -8.13 8.56
CA SER A 95 27.47 -6.92 8.99
C SER A 95 27.26 -6.00 7.78
N ALA A 96 26.17 -6.25 7.06
CA ALA A 96 25.53 -5.22 6.26
C ALA A 96 24.09 -5.12 6.72
N ASN A 97 23.90 -4.48 7.87
CA ASN A 97 22.67 -3.73 8.12
C ASN A 97 22.68 -2.58 7.11
N ALA A 98 22.32 -2.90 5.87
CA ALA A 98 22.03 -1.91 4.85
C ALA A 98 20.78 -1.20 5.34
N LYS A 99 21.00 -0.13 6.11
CA LYS A 99 20.04 0.95 6.24
C LYS A 99 19.85 1.46 4.82
N GLN A 100 18.89 0.85 4.13
CA GLN A 100 18.49 1.16 2.78
C GLN A 100 18.18 2.64 2.81
N GLU A 101 19.07 3.42 2.20
CA GLU A 101 18.82 4.81 1.92
C GLU A 101 17.63 4.79 0.97
N GLN A 102 16.45 4.89 1.57
CA GLN A 102 15.17 4.93 0.92
C GLN A 102 15.23 6.19 0.08
N ALA A 103 15.73 6.05 -1.15
CA ALA A 103 15.91 7.12 -2.11
C ALA A 103 14.69 8.00 -2.00
N GLU A 104 14.89 9.31 -1.75
CA GLU A 104 13.84 10.30 -1.59
C GLU A 104 12.94 10.26 -2.83
N ALA A 105 11.99 9.35 -2.79
CA ALA A 105 11.09 9.12 -3.88
C ALA A 105 10.10 10.26 -3.81
N ASN A 106 9.88 10.89 -4.96
CA ASN A 106 9.00 12.04 -5.06
C ASN A 106 7.69 11.77 -4.28
N PRO A 107 7.31 12.68 -3.39
CA PRO A 107 6.10 12.50 -2.59
C PRO A 107 4.91 12.37 -3.52
N TYR A 108 3.93 11.56 -3.09
CA TYR A 108 2.72 11.33 -3.87
C TYR A 108 2.05 12.64 -4.30
N SER A 109 1.64 12.68 -5.57
CA SER A 109 0.74 13.69 -6.11
C SER A 109 -0.24 13.04 -7.07
N ALA A 110 -1.40 13.66 -7.29
CA ALA A 110 -2.37 13.14 -8.27
C ALA A 110 -1.80 13.12 -9.71
N GLN A 111 -0.80 13.96 -10.01
CA GLN A 111 -0.12 14.02 -11.31
C GLN A 111 0.95 12.95 -11.46
N ASN A 112 1.60 12.56 -10.34
CA ASN A 112 2.62 11.53 -10.29
C ASN A 112 2.33 10.60 -9.09
N PRO A 113 1.33 9.70 -9.21
CA PRO A 113 0.92 8.84 -8.12
C PRO A 113 1.99 7.77 -7.86
N THR A 114 2.55 7.80 -6.65
CA THR A 114 3.52 6.82 -6.15
C THR A 114 3.08 6.28 -4.80
N LEU A 115 3.40 5.02 -4.50
CA LEU A 115 3.24 4.45 -3.16
C LEU A 115 4.57 3.81 -2.76
N MET A 116 5.12 4.22 -1.61
CA MET A 116 6.49 3.90 -1.21
C MET A 116 7.53 4.29 -2.29
N GLY A 117 7.24 5.35 -3.06
CA GLY A 117 8.10 5.74 -4.17
C GLY A 117 8.02 4.87 -5.42
N LEU A 118 7.19 3.83 -5.42
CA LEU A 118 6.94 3.00 -6.58
C LEU A 118 5.85 3.63 -7.45
N SER A 119 6.19 3.97 -8.69
CA SER A 119 5.23 4.27 -9.74
C SER A 119 4.78 2.98 -10.41
N LEU A 120 3.49 2.89 -10.73
CA LEU A 120 2.98 1.80 -11.57
C LEU A 120 3.67 1.79 -12.94
N GLN A 121 3.62 0.64 -13.62
CA GLN A 121 4.37 0.34 -14.85
C GLN A 121 5.90 0.25 -14.68
N MET A 122 6.42 0.43 -13.46
CA MET A 122 7.82 0.15 -13.15
C MET A 122 8.15 -1.33 -13.42
N SER A 123 9.35 -1.63 -13.91
CA SER A 123 9.77 -3.02 -14.12
C SER A 123 10.01 -3.73 -12.79
N LYS A 124 9.74 -5.03 -12.76
CA LYS A 124 10.10 -5.93 -11.66
C LYS A 124 11.54 -5.74 -11.16
N ASP A 125 12.51 -5.64 -12.07
CA ASP A 125 13.93 -5.46 -11.70
C ASP A 125 14.20 -4.16 -10.93
N LYS A 126 13.46 -3.07 -11.23
CA LYS A 126 13.61 -1.82 -10.48
C LYS A 126 13.03 -1.94 -9.07
N VAL A 127 11.93 -2.68 -8.92
CA VAL A 127 11.32 -2.93 -7.61
C VAL A 127 12.25 -3.78 -6.76
N THR A 128 12.81 -4.87 -7.30
CA THR A 128 13.74 -5.72 -6.55
C THR A 128 15.09 -5.06 -6.29
N ALA A 129 15.53 -4.15 -7.16
CA ALA A 129 16.70 -3.31 -6.86
C ALA A 129 16.43 -2.36 -5.69
N ALA A 130 15.20 -1.85 -5.56
CA ALA A 130 14.82 -0.92 -4.51
C ALA A 130 14.51 -1.59 -3.17
N TYR A 131 13.99 -2.82 -3.17
CA TYR A 131 13.45 -3.50 -1.98
C TYR A 131 14.06 -4.87 -1.67
N GLY A 132 14.97 -5.37 -2.52
CA GLY A 132 15.54 -6.70 -2.39
C GLY A 132 14.66 -7.79 -2.97
N LYS A 133 14.88 -9.03 -2.52
CA LYS A 133 14.06 -10.19 -2.91
C LYS A 133 12.81 -10.27 -2.02
N PRO A 134 11.67 -10.68 -2.56
CA PRO A 134 10.47 -10.89 -1.75
C PRO A 134 10.67 -12.06 -0.78
N SER A 135 9.91 -12.07 0.32
CA SER A 135 9.86 -13.21 1.26
C SER A 135 9.08 -14.39 0.66
N ASP A 136 8.06 -14.11 -0.15
CA ASP A 136 7.35 -15.12 -0.95
C ASP A 136 6.92 -14.59 -2.32
N GLN A 137 6.62 -15.50 -3.24
CA GLN A 137 6.13 -15.18 -4.58
C GLN A 137 5.10 -16.21 -5.04
N PHE A 138 3.94 -15.73 -5.49
CA PHE A 138 2.89 -16.57 -6.04
C PHE A 138 2.22 -15.94 -7.25
N LYS A 139 1.46 -16.75 -7.99
CA LYS A 139 0.60 -16.26 -9.07
C LYS A 139 -0.81 -16.09 -8.51
N MET A 140 -1.40 -14.93 -8.73
CA MET A 140 -2.81 -14.67 -8.52
C MET A 140 -3.50 -14.86 -9.86
N ASP A 141 -4.36 -15.88 -9.93
CA ASP A 141 -5.13 -16.16 -11.12
C ASP A 141 -6.23 -15.12 -11.27
N ASP A 142 -6.20 -14.43 -12.41
CA ASP A 142 -7.29 -13.65 -12.95
C ASP A 142 -7.59 -14.25 -14.33
N GLU A 143 -8.87 -14.39 -14.67
CA GLU A 143 -9.29 -15.06 -15.90
C GLU A 143 -8.75 -14.36 -17.17
N THR A 144 -8.45 -13.07 -17.06
CA THR A 144 -8.00 -12.23 -18.17
C THR A 144 -6.56 -11.77 -18.02
N GLU A 145 -6.12 -11.44 -16.81
CA GLU A 145 -4.81 -10.82 -16.58
C GLU A 145 -4.13 -11.36 -15.31
N PRO A 146 -3.55 -12.59 -15.36
CA PRO A 146 -2.93 -13.17 -14.18
C PRO A 146 -1.76 -12.31 -13.70
N LEU A 147 -1.64 -12.17 -12.39
CA LEU A 147 -0.60 -11.37 -11.75
C LEU A 147 0.41 -12.25 -11.04
N THR A 148 1.69 -11.89 -11.13
CA THR A 148 2.72 -12.42 -10.24
C THR A 148 2.85 -11.49 -9.05
N VAL A 149 2.52 -11.98 -7.86
CA VAL A 149 2.59 -11.22 -6.61
C VAL A 149 3.92 -11.52 -5.91
N PHE A 150 4.60 -10.45 -5.51
CA PHE A 150 5.78 -10.48 -4.66
C PHE A 150 5.33 -10.02 -3.28
N ASP A 151 5.44 -10.91 -2.31
CA ASP A 151 5.06 -10.65 -0.93
C ASP A 151 6.30 -10.29 -0.12
N TYR A 152 6.20 -9.21 0.63
CA TYR A 152 7.17 -8.79 1.64
C TYR A 152 6.41 -8.69 2.97
N ASP A 153 7.14 -8.68 4.09
CA ASP A 153 6.52 -8.80 5.42
C ASP A 153 5.44 -7.73 5.70
N ASP A 154 5.64 -6.51 5.19
CA ASP A 154 4.77 -5.34 5.46
C ASP A 154 4.04 -4.78 4.24
N PHE A 155 4.32 -5.32 3.05
CA PHE A 155 3.72 -4.86 1.80
C PHE A 155 3.83 -5.91 0.70
N SER A 156 2.98 -5.81 -0.31
CA SER A 156 3.06 -6.66 -1.49
C SER A 156 2.93 -5.84 -2.76
N VAL A 157 3.44 -6.41 -3.86
CA VAL A 157 3.39 -5.79 -5.18
C VAL A 157 3.00 -6.83 -6.23
N GLY A 158 2.15 -6.44 -7.18
CA GLY A 158 1.73 -7.31 -8.28
C GLY A 158 2.31 -6.87 -9.61
N PHE A 159 2.77 -7.83 -10.40
CA PHE A 159 3.25 -7.62 -11.75
C PHE A 159 2.39 -8.35 -12.78
N ASP A 160 2.17 -7.73 -13.93
CA ASP A 160 1.57 -8.43 -15.07
C ASP A 160 2.54 -9.42 -15.74
N ASN A 161 2.07 -10.09 -16.79
CA ASN A 161 2.87 -10.98 -17.63
C ASN A 161 4.07 -10.29 -18.33
N GLY A 162 4.01 -8.98 -18.49
CA GLY A 162 5.10 -8.13 -19.01
C GLY A 162 6.11 -7.70 -17.94
N ASN A 163 5.99 -8.20 -16.71
CA ASN A 163 6.78 -7.80 -15.54
C ASN A 163 6.68 -6.29 -15.24
N ARG A 164 5.52 -5.69 -15.49
CA ARG A 164 5.20 -4.30 -15.13
C ARG A 164 4.36 -4.26 -13.87
N LEU A 165 4.73 -3.36 -12.97
CA LEU A 165 4.05 -3.16 -11.68
C LEU A 165 2.61 -2.68 -11.91
N GLN A 166 1.63 -3.45 -11.45
CA GLN A 166 0.20 -3.18 -11.58
C GLN A 166 -0.45 -2.74 -10.27
N PHE A 167 0.06 -3.21 -9.14
CA PHE A 167 -0.39 -2.70 -7.84
C PHE A 167 0.70 -2.72 -6.77
N VAL A 168 0.49 -1.92 -5.74
CA VAL A 168 1.23 -1.91 -4.47
C VAL A 168 0.22 -1.91 -3.33
N ASP A 169 0.38 -2.79 -2.34
CA ASP A 169 -0.47 -2.88 -1.13
C ASP A 169 0.41 -2.80 0.11
N VAL A 170 0.19 -1.78 0.95
CA VAL A 170 0.93 -1.55 2.20
C VAL A 170 0.01 -1.78 3.38
N SER A 171 0.40 -2.70 4.26
CA SER A 171 -0.37 -3.09 5.45
C SER A 171 0.44 -2.96 6.75
N GLY A 172 1.77 -2.97 6.68
CA GLY A 172 2.64 -2.80 7.85
C GLY A 172 2.71 -1.37 8.38
N SER A 173 2.80 -1.22 9.70
CA SER A 173 2.85 0.08 10.38
C SER A 173 4.19 0.81 10.22
N ASP A 174 5.26 0.06 10.01
CA ASP A 174 6.63 0.58 10.05
C ASP A 174 7.09 1.08 8.68
N VAL A 175 6.31 0.77 7.63
CA VAL A 175 6.56 1.22 6.27
C VAL A 175 6.12 2.67 6.07
N ASN A 176 6.99 3.49 5.49
CA ASN A 176 6.63 4.82 5.01
C ASN A 176 5.98 4.74 3.62
N PRO A 177 4.67 5.07 3.48
CA PRO A 177 3.99 5.00 2.19
C PRO A 177 4.33 6.17 1.27
N GLY A 178 5.06 7.21 1.73
CA GLY A 178 5.39 8.38 0.89
C GLY A 178 4.22 9.34 0.65
N LEU A 179 3.23 9.32 1.56
CA LEU A 179 1.97 10.07 1.45
C LEU A 179 1.92 11.29 2.38
N ASN A 180 2.86 12.22 2.23
CA ASN A 180 2.91 13.48 3.02
C ASN A 180 2.83 13.29 4.55
N GLY A 181 3.56 12.29 5.07
CA GLY A 181 3.58 11.97 6.51
C GLY A 181 2.47 11.06 7.00
N LEU A 182 1.52 10.68 6.13
CA LEU A 182 0.50 9.68 6.45
C LEU A 182 1.15 8.30 6.71
N ARG A 183 0.59 7.55 7.67
CA ARG A 183 1.02 6.20 8.07
C ARG A 183 -0.18 5.29 8.33
N ILE A 184 0.04 3.99 8.23
CA ILE A 184 -0.91 2.98 8.74
C ILE A 184 -1.10 3.20 10.25
N GLY A 185 -2.31 2.96 10.75
CA GLY A 185 -2.65 3.20 12.16
C GLY A 185 -3.18 4.62 12.46
N GLN A 186 -3.02 5.58 11.54
CA GLN A 186 -3.61 6.91 11.67
C GLN A 186 -5.10 6.92 11.33
N LYS A 187 -5.81 7.97 11.77
CA LYS A 187 -7.25 8.13 11.48
C LYS A 187 -7.49 8.56 10.04
N SER A 188 -8.63 8.18 9.48
CA SER A 188 -9.07 8.59 8.15
C SER A 188 -9.15 10.12 7.98
N SER A 189 -9.45 10.88 9.05
CA SER A 189 -9.41 12.35 9.01
C SER A 189 -8.02 12.90 8.70
N GLN A 190 -6.97 12.27 9.22
CA GLN A 190 -5.58 12.68 8.96
C GLN A 190 -5.16 12.39 7.51
N ALA A 191 -5.73 11.36 6.88
CA ALA A 191 -5.56 11.14 5.45
C ALA A 191 -6.19 12.27 4.62
N ILE A 192 -7.38 12.73 5.01
CA ILE A 192 -8.06 13.84 4.32
C ILE A 192 -7.26 15.14 4.47
N GLU A 193 -6.63 15.38 5.61
CA GLU A 193 -5.73 16.52 5.82
C GLU A 193 -4.46 16.41 4.95
N ALA A 194 -3.84 15.23 4.89
CA ALA A 194 -2.58 15.01 4.18
C ALA A 194 -2.72 14.91 2.64
N LEU A 195 -3.84 14.39 2.15
CA LEU A 195 -4.09 14.07 0.74
C LEU A 195 -5.17 14.94 0.09
N GLY A 196 -5.92 15.70 0.89
CA GLY A 196 -7.07 16.47 0.46
C GLY A 196 -8.36 15.63 0.40
N LYS A 197 -9.36 16.19 -0.29
CA LYS A 197 -10.69 15.59 -0.40
C LYS A 197 -10.64 14.32 -1.28
N PRO A 198 -11.15 13.16 -0.81
CA PRO A 198 -11.25 11.96 -1.63
C PRO A 198 -12.39 12.05 -2.66
N ASP A 199 -12.28 11.29 -3.75
CA ASP A 199 -13.35 11.09 -4.74
C ASP A 199 -14.51 10.27 -4.19
N THR A 200 -14.21 9.35 -3.27
CA THR A 200 -15.22 8.54 -2.58
C THR A 200 -14.81 8.35 -1.13
N GLN A 201 -15.77 8.55 -0.22
CA GLN A 201 -15.58 8.41 1.20
C GLN A 201 -16.74 7.61 1.79
N THR A 202 -16.42 6.47 2.38
CA THR A 202 -17.35 5.65 3.16
C THR A 202 -16.71 5.34 4.52
N ASN A 203 -17.43 4.65 5.39
CA ASN A 203 -16.86 4.18 6.67
C ASN A 203 -15.80 3.08 6.50
N TYR A 204 -15.68 2.50 5.29
CA TYR A 204 -14.80 1.37 5.00
C TYR A 204 -13.62 1.73 4.11
N VAL A 205 -13.75 2.76 3.28
CA VAL A 205 -12.73 3.11 2.28
C VAL A 205 -12.76 4.59 1.94
N LEU A 206 -11.56 5.16 1.81
CA LEU A 206 -11.32 6.41 1.08
C LEU A 206 -10.71 6.08 -0.27
N THR A 207 -11.13 6.75 -1.33
CA THR A 207 -10.58 6.56 -2.68
C THR A 207 -10.16 7.89 -3.29
N TYR A 208 -8.96 7.93 -3.84
CA TYR A 208 -8.39 9.04 -4.60
C TYR A 208 -8.04 8.53 -6.00
N LYS A 209 -8.62 9.15 -7.03
CA LYS A 209 -8.48 8.74 -8.42
C LYS A 209 -7.57 9.73 -9.13
N SER A 210 -6.71 9.20 -9.98
CA SER A 210 -5.99 9.96 -11.00
C SER A 210 -6.46 9.52 -12.39
N LYS A 211 -5.79 10.03 -13.42
CA LYS A 211 -6.03 9.58 -14.80
C LYS A 211 -5.65 8.11 -14.98
N THR A 212 -4.61 7.65 -14.29
CA THR A 212 -3.99 6.33 -14.53
C THR A 212 -4.03 5.40 -13.33
N THR A 213 -4.43 5.89 -12.15
CA THR A 213 -4.37 5.12 -10.90
C THR A 213 -5.57 5.33 -10.00
N VAL A 214 -5.75 4.40 -9.07
CA VAL A 214 -6.66 4.53 -7.93
C VAL A 214 -5.87 4.23 -6.65
N LEU A 215 -5.80 5.21 -5.75
CA LEU A 215 -5.29 5.04 -4.40
C LEU A 215 -6.49 4.77 -3.47
N LYS A 216 -6.45 3.64 -2.75
CA LYS A 216 -7.48 3.24 -1.78
C LYS A 216 -6.87 3.15 -0.39
N LEU A 217 -7.57 3.70 0.60
CA LEU A 217 -7.22 3.55 2.01
C LEU A 217 -8.35 2.76 2.65
N ASP A 218 -8.06 1.55 3.11
CA ASP A 218 -9.05 0.73 3.79
C ASP A 218 -9.12 1.12 5.25
N ILE A 219 -10.34 1.36 5.74
CA ILE A 219 -10.64 1.95 7.03
C ILE A 219 -11.37 0.93 7.88
N ASP A 220 -10.95 0.79 9.13
CA ASP A 220 -11.72 0.10 10.15
C ASP A 220 -12.94 0.96 10.52
N PRO A 221 -14.18 0.49 10.27
CA PRO A 221 -15.38 1.31 10.45
C PRO A 221 -15.70 1.61 11.91
N LYS A 222 -15.11 0.88 12.87
CA LYS A 222 -15.32 1.11 14.31
C LYS A 222 -14.34 2.14 14.86
N THR A 223 -13.08 2.04 14.48
CA THR A 223 -12.01 2.88 15.03
C THR A 223 -11.64 4.06 14.13
N THR A 224 -12.11 4.06 12.88
CA THR A 224 -11.74 5.02 11.82
C THR A 224 -10.27 5.01 11.44
N VAL A 225 -9.53 3.96 11.85
CA VAL A 225 -8.10 3.81 11.61
C VAL A 225 -7.84 3.19 10.24
N ILE A 226 -6.82 3.69 9.55
CA ILE A 226 -6.32 3.15 8.28
C ILE A 226 -5.63 1.81 8.54
N ARG A 227 -6.06 0.77 7.83
CA ARG A 227 -5.55 -0.60 7.93
C ARG A 227 -4.63 -0.99 6.78
N SER A 228 -4.91 -0.48 5.59
CA SER A 228 -4.08 -0.69 4.41
C SER A 228 -4.19 0.49 3.47
N ILE A 229 -3.13 0.68 2.67
CA ILE A 229 -3.04 1.69 1.62
C ILE A 229 -2.66 0.96 0.34
N LYS A 230 -3.47 1.10 -0.71
CA LYS A 230 -3.29 0.37 -1.96
C LYS A 230 -3.28 1.31 -3.15
N LEU A 231 -2.34 1.12 -4.07
CA LEU A 231 -2.28 1.84 -5.33
C LEU A 231 -2.47 0.85 -6.48
N PHE A 232 -3.51 1.05 -7.28
CA PHE A 232 -3.86 0.20 -8.42
C PHE A 232 -3.73 0.95 -9.75
N ALA A 233 -3.33 0.23 -10.80
CA ALA A 233 -3.43 0.71 -12.16
C ALA A 233 -4.92 0.77 -12.55
N ARG A 234 -5.27 1.76 -13.35
CA ARG A 234 -6.59 1.81 -13.96
C ARG A 234 -6.59 0.98 -15.24
N ALA A 235 -7.56 0.07 -15.35
CA ALA A 235 -7.71 -0.78 -16.53
C ALA A 235 -8.17 -0.02 -17.79
N ASP A 236 -8.50 1.28 -17.69
CA ASP A 236 -9.11 2.09 -18.76
C ASP A 236 -8.18 3.08 -19.47
N SER A 237 -6.85 2.89 -19.45
CA SER A 237 -5.90 3.75 -20.18
C SER A 237 -5.40 3.16 -21.50
#